data_AF-A0A6P0M952-F1
#
_entry.id   AF-A0A6P0M952-F1
#
_cell.length_a   1.000
_cell.length_b   1.000
_cell.length_c   1.000
_cell.angle_alpha   90.00
_cell.angle_beta   90.00
_cell.angle_gamma   90.00
#
_symmetry.space_group_name_H-M   'P 1'
#
loop_
_entity.id
_entity.type
_entity.pdbx_description
1 polymer ?
#
loop_
_entity_poly.entity_id
_entity_poly.type
_entity_poly.pdbx_seq_one_letter_code
_entity_poly.pdbx_strand_id
1 'polypeptide(L)'
;THQQALNQILEQHGIQVTPEGIEPLVRYSMACPALPTCGLAVTESERALPGMVERIRLLLDKLGLEKEYFVIRMTGCPNGCARPYMAELGFVGSAPKAYQVWLGASPDQTRLSRAYVQKMPESELESFFEPIFVQFREERKPEESFGDFCDRIGFDALREFSANYELGSGVVNPDAKLASKKSSAKKSSTAKNRRRISIPEEVHARLKEAAANQGKSMTELAAEALEAYLS
;
A
#
# COMPACT_ATOMS: atom_id res chain seq x y z
N THR A 1 11.08 -38.97 -28.59
CA THR A 1 10.17 -38.29 -27.64
C THR A 1 9.62 -37.06 -28.32
N HIS A 2 8.30 -36.84 -28.30
CA HIS A 2 7.68 -35.68 -28.97
C HIS A 2 7.91 -34.34 -28.24
N GLN A 3 8.59 -34.35 -27.09
CA GLN A 3 8.83 -33.17 -26.25
C GLN A 3 9.52 -32.02 -26.98
N GLN A 4 10.58 -32.28 -27.76
CA GLN A 4 11.28 -31.23 -28.50
C GLN A 4 10.39 -30.58 -29.56
N ALA A 5 9.62 -31.39 -30.30
CA ALA A 5 8.68 -30.90 -31.30
C ALA A 5 7.56 -30.06 -30.66
N LEU A 6 7.04 -30.47 -29.50
CA LEU A 6 6.04 -29.70 -28.75
C LEU A 6 6.61 -28.38 -28.24
N ASN A 7 7.80 -28.39 -27.65
CA ASN A 7 8.45 -27.17 -27.16
C ASN A 7 8.66 -26.17 -28.29
N GLN A 8 9.11 -26.63 -29.45
CA GLN A 8 9.32 -25.78 -30.62
C GLN A 8 8.02 -25.12 -31.09
N ILE A 9 6.89 -25.83 -31.09
CA ILE A 9 5.58 -25.26 -31.43
C ILE A 9 5.19 -24.17 -30.42
N LEU A 10 5.34 -24.45 -29.12
CA LEU A 10 4.99 -23.48 -28.06
C LEU A 10 5.82 -22.20 -28.17
N GLU A 11 7.14 -22.33 -28.34
CA GLU A 11 8.07 -21.20 -28.48
C GLU A 11 7.77 -20.38 -29.74
N GLN A 12 7.47 -21.03 -30.87
CA GLN A 12 7.08 -20.34 -32.12
C GLN A 12 5.83 -19.48 -31.96
N HIS A 13 4.95 -19.83 -31.01
CA HIS A 13 3.74 -19.07 -30.70
C HIS A 13 3.87 -18.19 -29.45
N GLY A 14 5.10 -17.97 -28.95
CA GLY A 14 5.38 -17.05 -27.84
C GLY A 14 5.04 -17.59 -26.45
N ILE A 15 4.85 -18.91 -26.31
CA ILE A 15 4.57 -19.56 -25.03
C ILE A 15 5.89 -20.03 -24.41
N GLN A 16 6.23 -19.49 -23.23
CA GLN A 16 7.40 -19.93 -22.46
C GLN A 16 7.21 -21.36 -21.97
N VAL A 17 8.15 -22.24 -22.33
CA VAL A 17 8.08 -23.69 -22.03
C VAL A 17 8.72 -24.06 -20.70
N THR A 18 9.56 -23.19 -20.16
CA THR A 18 10.14 -23.33 -18.82
C THR A 18 9.59 -22.25 -17.90
N PRO A 19 9.22 -22.61 -16.66
CA PRO A 19 8.77 -21.62 -15.69
C PRO A 19 9.85 -20.58 -15.34
N GLU A 20 11.14 -20.91 -15.51
CA GLU A 20 12.28 -20.01 -15.28
C GLU A 20 12.44 -18.95 -16.38
N GLY A 21 11.81 -19.15 -17.55
CA GLY A 21 11.73 -18.16 -18.62
C GLY A 21 10.68 -17.07 -18.40
N ILE A 22 9.88 -17.19 -17.33
CA ILE A 22 8.85 -16.21 -16.96
C ILE A 22 9.39 -15.37 -15.80
N GLU A 23 9.28 -14.05 -15.93
CA GLU A 23 9.67 -13.12 -14.87
C GLU A 23 8.95 -13.49 -13.54
N PRO A 24 9.66 -13.60 -12.41
CA PRO A 24 9.10 -14.11 -11.15
C PRO A 24 7.83 -13.41 -10.66
N LEU A 25 7.77 -12.07 -10.65
CA LEU A 25 6.56 -11.36 -10.21
C LEU A 25 5.37 -11.68 -11.12
N VAL A 26 5.59 -11.72 -12.45
CA VAL A 26 4.55 -12.13 -13.40
C VAL A 26 4.08 -13.55 -13.11
N ARG A 27 5.01 -14.49 -12.93
CA ARG A 27 4.71 -15.91 -12.64
C ARG A 27 3.88 -16.10 -11.37
N TYR A 28 4.14 -15.30 -10.33
CA TYR A 28 3.42 -15.36 -9.06
C TYR A 28 2.24 -14.36 -8.96
N SER A 29 1.84 -13.77 -10.09
CA SER A 29 0.72 -12.83 -10.15
C SER A 29 -0.58 -13.46 -10.67
N MET A 30 -1.73 -12.97 -10.19
CA MET A 30 -3.05 -13.40 -10.69
C MET A 30 -4.07 -12.26 -10.64
N ALA A 31 -4.90 -12.15 -11.66
CA ALA A 31 -6.00 -11.19 -11.71
C ALA A 31 -7.34 -11.89 -12.01
N CYS A 32 -8.45 -11.25 -11.63
CA CYS A 32 -9.77 -11.64 -12.13
C CYS A 32 -10.11 -10.86 -13.40
N PRO A 33 -11.10 -11.29 -14.21
CA PRO A 33 -11.46 -10.58 -15.44
C PRO A 33 -11.81 -9.11 -15.20
N ALA A 34 -12.65 -8.83 -14.20
CA ALA A 34 -13.17 -7.49 -13.91
C ALA A 34 -13.79 -6.83 -15.17
N LEU A 35 -13.45 -5.58 -15.46
CA LEU A 35 -13.94 -4.89 -16.66
C LEU A 35 -13.31 -5.48 -17.94
N PRO A 36 -14.05 -5.52 -19.06
CA PRO A 36 -15.36 -4.90 -19.30
C PRO A 36 -16.56 -5.84 -19.10
N THR A 37 -16.34 -7.12 -18.79
CA THR A 37 -17.39 -8.15 -18.85
C THR A 37 -18.04 -8.47 -17.50
N CYS A 38 -17.35 -8.23 -16.38
CA CYS A 38 -17.91 -8.44 -15.05
C CYS A 38 -18.79 -7.27 -14.64
N GLY A 39 -20.11 -7.49 -14.53
CA GLY A 39 -21.07 -6.48 -14.08
C GLY A 39 -20.94 -6.02 -12.62
N LEU A 40 -20.04 -6.65 -11.84
CA LEU A 40 -19.75 -6.29 -10.44
C LEU A 40 -18.43 -5.54 -10.28
N ALA A 41 -17.66 -5.36 -11.35
CA ALA A 41 -16.36 -4.72 -11.28
C ALA A 41 -16.49 -3.23 -10.92
N VAL A 42 -15.69 -2.78 -9.95
CA VAL A 42 -15.58 -1.38 -9.53
C VAL A 42 -14.42 -0.68 -10.25
N THR A 43 -13.36 -1.43 -10.57
CA THR A 43 -12.20 -0.98 -11.33
C THR A 43 -11.60 -2.15 -12.13
N GLU A 44 -10.56 -1.87 -12.91
CA GLU A 44 -9.82 -2.89 -13.68
C GLU A 44 -9.16 -3.97 -12.80
N SER A 45 -8.81 -5.10 -13.42
CA SER A 45 -7.97 -6.11 -12.81
C SER A 45 -7.08 -6.77 -13.86
N GLU A 46 -7.60 -7.72 -14.66
CA GLU A 46 -6.83 -8.44 -15.68
C GLU A 46 -6.04 -7.52 -16.62
N ARG A 47 -6.71 -6.48 -17.14
CA ARG A 47 -6.10 -5.54 -18.09
C ARG A 47 -5.11 -4.56 -17.46
N ALA A 48 -5.17 -4.35 -16.14
CA ALA A 48 -4.31 -3.42 -15.41
C ALA A 48 -3.10 -4.13 -14.78
N LEU A 49 -3.24 -5.41 -14.40
CA LEU A 49 -2.22 -6.15 -13.66
C LEU A 49 -0.84 -6.17 -14.35
N PRO A 50 -0.71 -6.39 -15.67
CA PRO A 50 0.61 -6.39 -16.33
C PRO A 50 1.38 -5.07 -16.11
N GLY A 51 0.72 -3.92 -16.27
CA GLY A 51 1.35 -2.61 -16.06
C GLY A 51 1.64 -2.33 -14.58
N MET A 52 0.80 -2.83 -13.67
CA MET A 52 1.00 -2.69 -12.23
C MET A 52 2.18 -3.52 -11.74
N VAL A 53 2.31 -4.77 -12.20
CA VAL A 53 3.45 -5.65 -11.90
C VAL A 53 4.74 -5.06 -12.45
N GLU A 54 4.73 -4.53 -13.67
CA GLU A 54 5.90 -3.88 -14.26
C GLU A 54 6.37 -2.67 -13.45
N ARG A 55 5.44 -1.83 -12.98
CA ARG A 55 5.76 -0.68 -12.10
C ARG A 55 6.35 -1.12 -10.76
N ILE A 56 5.81 -2.19 -10.16
CA ILE A 56 6.36 -2.77 -8.94
C ILE A 56 7.78 -3.31 -9.19
N ARG A 57 7.99 -4.03 -10.29
CA ARG A 57 9.30 -4.57 -10.68
C ARG A 57 10.33 -3.46 -10.83
N LEU A 58 10.02 -2.41 -11.60
CA LEU A 58 10.89 -1.25 -11.77
C LEU A 58 11.19 -0.53 -10.45
N LEU A 59 10.24 -0.49 -9.52
CA LEU A 59 10.46 0.06 -8.19
C LEU A 59 11.38 -0.82 -7.34
N LEU A 60 11.21 -2.14 -7.38
CA LEU A 60 12.11 -3.07 -6.70
C LEU A 60 13.53 -2.97 -7.28
N ASP A 61 13.67 -2.89 -8.61
CA ASP A 61 14.96 -2.69 -9.27
C ASP A 61 15.65 -1.40 -8.79
N LYS A 62 14.90 -0.28 -8.76
CA LYS A 62 15.42 1.01 -8.27
C LYS A 62 15.93 0.92 -6.83
N LEU A 63 15.37 0.03 -6.01
CA LEU A 63 15.68 -0.13 -4.59
C LEU A 63 16.74 -1.20 -4.30
N GLY A 64 17.26 -1.90 -5.32
CA GLY A 64 18.24 -2.98 -5.17
C GLY A 64 17.60 -4.30 -4.71
N LEU A 65 16.34 -4.54 -5.09
CA LEU A 65 15.54 -5.72 -4.75
C LEU A 65 15.19 -6.54 -6.01
N GLU A 66 16.06 -6.55 -7.02
CA GLU A 66 15.79 -7.15 -8.35
C GLU A 66 15.51 -8.66 -8.28
N LYS A 67 16.00 -9.33 -7.23
CA LYS A 67 15.84 -10.77 -7.02
C LYS A 67 14.60 -11.13 -6.20
N GLU A 68 13.93 -10.13 -5.64
CA GLU A 68 12.78 -10.35 -4.79
C GLU A 68 11.53 -10.61 -5.63
N TYR A 69 10.73 -11.55 -5.17
CA TYR A 69 9.42 -11.82 -5.71
C TYR A 69 8.48 -12.19 -4.58
N PHE A 70 7.19 -12.00 -4.81
CA PHE A 70 6.14 -12.31 -3.86
C PHE A 70 4.82 -12.49 -4.58
N VAL A 71 3.86 -13.13 -3.91
CA VAL A 71 2.55 -13.41 -4.49
C VAL A 71 1.72 -12.13 -4.60
N ILE A 72 1.46 -11.70 -5.85
CA ILE A 72 0.63 -10.53 -6.16
C ILE A 72 -0.74 -11.00 -6.66
N ARG A 73 -1.83 -10.46 -6.12
CA ARG A 73 -3.17 -10.79 -6.62
C ARG A 73 -4.03 -9.55 -6.74
N MET A 74 -4.79 -9.44 -7.81
CA MET A 74 -5.63 -8.29 -8.11
C MET A 74 -7.07 -8.74 -8.37
N THR A 75 -8.02 -7.98 -7.82
CA THR A 75 -9.44 -8.14 -8.10
C THR A 75 -10.11 -6.79 -8.28
N GLY A 76 -11.06 -6.71 -9.23
CA GLY A 76 -11.74 -5.45 -9.54
C GLY A 76 -12.84 -5.05 -8.55
N CYS A 77 -13.18 -5.91 -7.57
CA CYS A 77 -14.22 -5.69 -6.56
C CYS A 77 -13.97 -6.59 -5.33
N PRO A 78 -14.65 -6.39 -4.18
CA PRO A 78 -14.38 -7.13 -2.94
C PRO A 78 -14.82 -8.61 -2.94
N ASN A 79 -15.39 -9.14 -4.03
CA ASN A 79 -15.77 -10.55 -4.12
C ASN A 79 -14.58 -11.52 -4.09
N GLY A 80 -13.37 -11.05 -4.41
CA GLY A 80 -12.15 -11.83 -4.19
C GLY A 80 -11.92 -13.00 -5.15
N CYS A 81 -12.39 -12.94 -6.41
CA CYS A 81 -12.29 -14.04 -7.38
C CYS A 81 -10.84 -14.53 -7.63
N ALA A 82 -9.86 -13.62 -7.65
CA ALA A 82 -8.44 -13.99 -7.77
C ALA A 82 -7.78 -14.35 -6.43
N ARG A 83 -8.56 -14.51 -5.36
CA ARG A 83 -8.11 -14.83 -4.00
C ARG A 83 -7.08 -13.83 -3.43
N PRO A 84 -7.35 -12.50 -3.48
CA PRO A 84 -6.40 -11.46 -3.09
C PRO A 84 -6.09 -11.46 -1.59
N TYR A 85 -7.01 -11.97 -0.77
CA TYR A 85 -6.86 -12.05 0.69
C TYR A 85 -5.80 -13.07 1.13
N MET A 86 -5.32 -13.91 0.22
CA MET A 86 -4.23 -14.88 0.44
C MET A 86 -2.92 -14.43 -0.23
N ALA A 87 -2.83 -13.18 -0.70
CA ALA A 87 -1.64 -12.66 -1.37
C ALA A 87 -0.71 -11.95 -0.38
N GLU A 88 0.59 -12.06 -0.60
CA GLU A 88 1.57 -11.23 0.13
C GLU A 88 1.31 -9.75 -0.18
N LEU A 89 0.94 -9.45 -1.44
CA LEU A 89 0.45 -8.15 -1.90
C LEU A 89 -0.87 -8.29 -2.67
N GLY A 90 -1.96 -7.87 -2.04
CA GLY A 90 -3.31 -7.92 -2.62
C GLY A 90 -3.82 -6.53 -3.04
N PHE A 91 -4.40 -6.45 -4.23
CA PHE A 91 -5.15 -5.30 -4.72
C PHE A 91 -6.64 -5.65 -4.84
N VAL A 92 -7.49 -4.90 -4.13
CA VAL A 92 -8.95 -5.09 -4.16
C VAL A 92 -9.62 -3.79 -4.59
N GLY A 93 -10.30 -3.81 -5.73
CA GLY A 93 -10.95 -2.63 -6.30
C GLY A 93 -11.90 -1.94 -5.34
N SER A 94 -11.65 -0.66 -5.07
CA SER A 94 -12.44 0.15 -4.11
C SER A 94 -13.10 1.38 -4.74
N ALA A 95 -12.55 1.88 -5.85
CA ALA A 95 -13.15 2.92 -6.69
C ALA A 95 -12.49 2.87 -8.09
N PRO A 96 -13.02 3.56 -9.11
CA PRO A 96 -12.33 3.68 -10.40
C PRO A 96 -10.88 4.16 -10.21
N LYS A 97 -9.92 3.41 -10.78
CA LYS A 97 -8.47 3.67 -10.67
C LYS A 97 -7.93 3.73 -9.23
N ALA A 98 -8.56 3.01 -8.31
CA ALA A 98 -8.08 2.91 -6.92
C ALA A 98 -8.37 1.54 -6.30
N TYR A 99 -7.47 1.12 -5.42
CA TYR A 99 -7.50 -0.20 -4.79
C TYR A 99 -7.35 -0.07 -3.27
N GLN A 100 -8.06 -0.90 -2.52
CA GLN A 100 -7.65 -1.29 -1.18
C GLN A 100 -6.40 -2.19 -1.32
N VAL A 101 -5.39 -1.94 -0.50
CA VAL A 101 -4.17 -2.77 -0.47
C VAL A 101 -4.24 -3.69 0.74
N TRP A 102 -3.96 -4.96 0.52
CA TRP A 102 -3.88 -6.01 1.53
C TRP A 102 -2.46 -6.55 1.61
N LEU A 103 -1.93 -6.74 2.82
CA LEU A 103 -0.56 -7.19 3.05
C LEU A 103 -0.51 -8.31 4.08
N GLY A 104 0.55 -9.12 4.03
CA GLY A 104 0.94 -10.00 5.13
C GLY A 104 0.45 -11.45 5.07
N ALA A 105 -0.15 -11.91 3.96
CA ALA A 105 -0.34 -13.36 3.77
C ALA A 105 1.02 -14.06 3.62
N SER A 106 1.07 -15.37 3.81
CA SER A 106 2.31 -16.15 3.64
C SER A 106 2.52 -16.62 2.19
N PRO A 107 3.77 -16.86 1.75
CA PRO A 107 4.08 -17.35 0.39
C PRO A 107 3.52 -18.74 0.06
N ASP A 108 3.17 -19.53 1.07
CA ASP A 108 2.53 -20.84 0.94
C ASP A 108 0.98 -20.78 1.06
N GLN A 109 0.43 -19.57 1.26
CA GLN A 109 -1.00 -19.31 1.42
C GLN A 109 -1.64 -20.07 2.59
N THR A 110 -0.95 -20.16 3.73
CA THR A 110 -1.51 -20.68 4.99
C THR A 110 -1.98 -19.57 5.94
N ARG A 111 -1.53 -18.32 5.74
CA ARG A 111 -1.96 -17.13 6.49
C ARG A 111 -2.72 -16.15 5.60
N LEU A 112 -3.78 -15.54 6.15
CA LEU A 112 -4.54 -14.46 5.50
C LEU A 112 -3.82 -13.11 5.62
N SER A 113 -3.89 -12.32 4.55
CA SER A 113 -3.52 -10.90 4.58
C SER A 113 -4.54 -10.07 5.35
N ARG A 114 -4.15 -8.85 5.72
CA ARG A 114 -5.01 -7.85 6.37
C ARG A 114 -5.06 -6.57 5.54
N ALA A 115 -6.19 -5.86 5.59
CA ALA A 115 -6.35 -4.59 4.89
C ALA A 115 -5.37 -3.54 5.46
N TYR A 116 -4.40 -3.12 4.65
CA TYR A 116 -3.39 -2.14 5.04
C TYR A 116 -3.84 -0.70 4.76
N VAL A 117 -4.41 -0.42 3.57
CA VAL A 117 -5.02 0.88 3.24
C VAL A 117 -6.32 0.68 2.49
N GLN A 118 -7.32 1.52 2.76
CA GLN A 118 -8.67 1.40 2.18
C GLN A 118 -8.76 1.88 0.72
N LYS A 119 -7.93 2.86 0.34
CA LYS A 119 -7.96 3.46 -0.98
C LYS A 119 -6.60 4.05 -1.34
N MET A 120 -5.91 3.39 -2.25
CA MET A 120 -4.68 3.85 -2.90
C MET A 120 -5.01 4.12 -4.37
N PRO A 121 -4.94 5.39 -4.83
CA PRO A 121 -5.05 5.72 -6.25
C PRO A 121 -3.90 5.09 -7.03
N GLU A 122 -4.20 4.46 -8.16
CA GLU A 122 -3.22 3.76 -9.00
C GLU A 122 -2.01 4.63 -9.39
N SER A 123 -2.22 5.94 -9.53
CA SER A 123 -1.17 6.92 -9.85
C SER A 123 -0.15 7.13 -8.72
N GLU A 124 -0.46 6.72 -7.49
CA GLU A 124 0.38 6.90 -6.30
C GLU A 124 1.15 5.64 -5.92
N LEU A 125 1.08 4.57 -6.73
CA LEU A 125 1.68 3.26 -6.46
C LEU A 125 3.12 3.36 -5.99
N GLU A 126 3.98 4.06 -6.74
CA GLU A 126 5.41 4.14 -6.44
C GLU A 126 5.66 4.86 -5.12
N SER A 127 5.03 6.02 -4.93
CA SER A 127 5.14 6.78 -3.67
C SER A 127 4.59 6.02 -2.47
N PHE A 128 3.60 5.15 -2.68
CA PHE A 128 3.00 4.34 -1.62
C PHE A 128 3.89 3.17 -1.20
N PHE A 129 4.46 2.44 -2.16
CA PHE A 129 5.23 1.23 -1.88
C PHE A 129 6.73 1.47 -1.65
N GLU A 130 7.30 2.58 -2.14
CA GLU A 130 8.72 2.90 -1.94
C GLU A 130 9.16 2.80 -0.45
N PRO A 131 8.50 3.49 0.51
CA PRO A 131 8.87 3.35 1.93
C PRO A 131 8.74 1.91 2.46
N ILE A 132 7.71 1.18 2.02
CA ILE A 132 7.43 -0.19 2.50
C ILE A 132 8.54 -1.15 2.02
N PHE A 133 8.95 -1.03 0.76
CA PHE A 133 10.01 -1.86 0.20
C PHE A 133 11.39 -1.47 0.72
N VAL A 134 11.64 -0.19 1.00
CA VAL A 134 12.86 0.25 1.69
C VAL A 134 12.95 -0.36 3.07
N GLN A 135 11.86 -0.32 3.85
CA GLN A 135 11.86 -0.93 5.18
C GLN A 135 12.04 -2.45 5.10
N PHE A 136 11.39 -3.11 4.13
CA PHE A 136 11.61 -4.53 3.88
C PHE A 136 13.08 -4.84 3.61
N ARG A 137 13.75 -4.08 2.74
CA ARG A 137 15.18 -4.26 2.46
C ARG A 137 16.04 -4.15 3.70
N GLU A 138 15.75 -3.19 4.58
CA GLU A 138 16.58 -2.82 5.73
C GLU A 138 16.36 -3.70 6.95
N GLU A 139 15.13 -4.13 7.19
CA GLU A 139 14.72 -4.79 8.44
C GLU A 139 14.32 -6.25 8.27
N ARG A 140 14.39 -6.81 7.05
CA ARG A 140 14.13 -8.23 6.83
C ARG A 140 15.18 -9.12 7.48
N LYS A 141 14.74 -10.31 7.90
CA LYS A 141 15.64 -11.40 8.29
C LYS A 141 16.17 -12.11 7.03
N PRO A 142 17.30 -12.83 7.13
CA PRO A 142 17.76 -13.70 6.05
C PRO A 142 16.65 -14.66 5.61
N GLU A 143 16.45 -14.77 4.29
CA GLU A 143 15.46 -15.65 3.65
C GLU A 143 14.00 -15.34 4.00
N GLU A 144 13.70 -14.17 4.56
CA GLU A 144 12.34 -13.76 4.88
C GLU A 144 11.58 -13.24 3.66
N SER A 145 10.38 -13.77 3.45
CA SER A 145 9.46 -13.32 2.41
C SER A 145 8.85 -11.96 2.74
N PHE A 146 8.36 -11.26 1.72
CA PHE A 146 7.70 -9.96 1.91
C PHE A 146 6.45 -10.09 2.80
N GLY A 147 5.66 -11.14 2.61
CA GLY A 147 4.48 -11.43 3.39
C GLY A 147 4.76 -11.74 4.86
N ASP A 148 5.79 -12.54 5.15
CA ASP A 148 6.21 -12.84 6.53
C ASP A 148 6.81 -11.62 7.21
N PHE A 149 7.58 -10.81 6.47
CA PHE A 149 8.07 -9.53 6.96
C PHE A 149 6.92 -8.60 7.39
N CYS A 150 5.93 -8.40 6.51
CA CYS A 150 4.79 -7.52 6.80
C CYS A 150 3.99 -7.99 8.03
N ASP A 151 3.84 -9.31 8.20
CA ASP A 151 3.16 -9.86 9.35
C ASP A 151 3.96 -9.69 10.65
N ARG A 152 5.28 -9.95 10.60
CA ARG A 152 6.19 -9.83 11.74
C ARG A 152 6.33 -8.41 12.25
N ILE A 153 6.56 -7.45 11.34
CA ILE A 153 6.81 -6.05 11.73
C ILE A 153 5.52 -5.35 12.17
N GLY A 154 4.38 -5.76 11.60
CA GLY A 154 3.07 -5.19 11.89
C GLY A 154 2.81 -3.86 11.19
N PHE A 155 1.53 -3.54 11.02
CA PHE A 155 1.11 -2.38 10.21
C PHE A 155 1.40 -1.03 10.86
N ASP A 156 1.46 -0.98 12.19
CA ASP A 156 1.80 0.25 12.91
C ASP A 156 3.23 0.67 12.62
N ALA A 157 4.18 -0.27 12.63
CA ALA A 157 5.57 -0.03 12.27
C ALA A 157 5.74 0.38 10.80
N LEU A 158 5.05 -0.30 9.87
CA LEU A 158 5.05 0.07 8.45
C LEU A 158 4.56 1.51 8.23
N ARG A 159 3.49 1.90 8.95
CA ARG A 159 2.91 3.25 8.88
C ARG A 159 3.84 4.29 9.49
N GLU A 160 4.45 4.00 10.63
CA GLU A 160 5.39 4.89 11.29
C GLU A 160 6.62 5.14 10.43
N PHE A 161 7.20 4.09 9.84
CA PHE A 161 8.31 4.22 8.90
C PHE A 161 7.90 5.06 7.68
N SER A 162 6.77 4.72 7.04
CA SER A 162 6.27 5.44 5.87
C SER A 162 5.98 6.91 6.14
N ALA A 163 5.52 7.25 7.36
CA ALA A 163 5.24 8.64 7.75
C ALA A 163 6.51 9.49 7.93
N ASN A 164 7.65 8.85 8.22
CA ASN A 164 8.93 9.51 8.44
C ASN A 164 9.89 9.38 7.24
N TYR A 165 9.46 8.70 6.17
CA TYR A 165 10.27 8.45 4.98
C TYR A 165 10.21 9.63 4.00
N GLU A 166 11.38 10.05 3.49
CA GLU A 166 11.48 11.03 2.40
C GLU A 166 11.60 10.31 1.05
N LEU A 167 10.66 10.55 0.14
CA LEU A 167 10.65 9.95 -1.20
C LEU A 167 11.91 10.28 -1.99
N GLY A 168 12.47 9.28 -2.67
CA GLY A 168 13.68 9.41 -3.48
C GLY A 168 14.98 9.37 -2.69
N SER A 169 14.93 9.18 -1.37
CA SER A 169 16.12 9.12 -0.48
C SER A 169 16.93 7.82 -0.60
N GLY A 170 16.66 6.96 -1.58
CA GLY A 170 17.25 5.63 -1.79
C GLY A 170 18.76 5.55 -2.09
N VAL A 171 19.60 6.39 -1.47
CA VAL A 171 21.07 6.27 -1.46
C VAL A 171 21.60 6.23 -0.01
N VAL A 172 22.49 5.27 0.22
CA VAL A 172 23.27 5.00 1.44
C VAL A 172 23.90 6.26 2.04
N ASN A 173 23.67 6.55 3.32
CA ASN A 173 24.58 7.36 4.12
C ASN A 173 24.60 6.89 5.59
N PRO A 174 25.69 6.25 6.07
CA PRO A 174 25.78 5.75 7.44
C PRO A 174 25.85 6.85 8.52
N ASP A 175 26.06 8.12 8.12
CA ASP A 175 26.34 9.23 9.03
C ASP A 175 25.33 10.40 8.92
N ALA A 176 24.04 10.12 8.67
CA ALA A 176 23.01 11.16 8.79
C ALA A 176 22.60 11.42 10.26
N LYS A 177 23.59 11.64 11.13
CA LYS A 177 23.42 12.48 12.31
C LYS A 177 24.02 13.85 12.02
N LEU A 178 23.15 14.84 12.14
CA LEU A 178 23.44 16.26 12.27
C LEU A 178 23.71 17.05 10.97
N ALA A 179 22.81 18.03 10.79
CA ALA A 179 22.98 19.30 10.09
C ALA A 179 22.49 19.40 8.64
N SER A 180 21.33 20.04 8.46
CA SER A 180 21.34 21.41 7.91
C SER A 180 20.07 22.18 8.29
N LYS A 181 20.28 23.21 9.13
CA LYS A 181 19.40 24.37 9.23
C LYS A 181 19.87 25.42 8.22
N LYS A 182 18.89 26.13 7.64
CA LYS A 182 18.95 27.37 6.81
C LYS A 182 19.14 27.09 5.31
N SER A 183 18.35 27.60 4.37
CA SER A 183 17.47 28.79 4.28
C SER A 183 16.52 28.57 3.07
N SER A 184 15.37 29.19 2.82
CA SER A 184 14.88 30.56 3.05
C SER A 184 13.35 30.59 2.86
N ALA A 185 12.73 31.66 3.37
CA ALA A 185 11.31 31.79 3.72
C ALA A 185 10.27 31.63 2.59
N LYS A 186 9.26 30.78 2.85
CA LYS A 186 7.83 31.07 2.62
C LYS A 186 7.05 30.50 3.81
N LYS A 187 6.37 31.38 4.57
CA LYS A 187 5.58 31.01 5.77
C LYS A 187 4.44 30.06 5.37
N SER A 188 4.61 28.77 5.60
CA SER A 188 3.53 27.79 5.69
C SER A 188 3.41 27.36 7.14
N SER A 189 2.22 27.52 7.73
CA SER A 189 1.95 27.30 9.14
C SER A 189 2.28 25.86 9.57
N THR A 190 3.11 25.72 10.60
CA THR A 190 3.41 24.48 11.31
C THR A 190 2.14 23.68 11.59
N ALA A 191 2.03 22.50 10.99
CA ALA A 191 0.97 21.54 11.28
C ALA A 191 1.16 20.99 12.70
N LYS A 192 0.58 21.68 13.69
CA LYS A 192 0.49 21.18 15.07
C LYS A 192 -0.18 19.81 15.05
N ASN A 193 0.43 18.83 15.70
CA ASN A 193 -0.07 17.48 15.86
C ASN A 193 -1.50 17.52 16.44
N ARG A 194 -2.52 17.29 15.61
CA ARG A 194 -3.94 17.45 16.00
C ARG A 194 -4.42 16.17 16.67
N ARG A 195 -4.52 16.20 18.00
CA ARG A 195 -5.22 15.18 18.78
C ARG A 195 -6.73 15.36 18.58
N ARG A 196 -7.43 14.33 18.13
CA ARG A 196 -8.88 14.35 17.87
C ARG A 196 -9.60 13.49 18.91
N ILE A 197 -10.70 13.99 19.44
CA ILE A 197 -11.61 13.26 20.32
C ILE A 197 -12.96 13.19 19.60
N SER A 198 -13.50 11.99 19.44
CA SER A 198 -14.83 11.79 18.87
C SER A 198 -15.89 12.00 19.96
N ILE A 199 -16.95 12.74 19.64
CA ILE A 199 -18.08 12.98 20.53
C ILE A 199 -19.38 12.45 19.89
N PRO A 200 -20.38 12.05 20.68
CA PRO A 200 -21.69 11.66 20.16
C PRO A 200 -22.35 12.78 19.34
N GLU A 201 -23.14 12.40 18.33
CA GLU A 201 -23.76 13.35 17.40
C GLU A 201 -24.66 14.39 18.09
N GLU A 202 -25.39 13.98 19.13
CA GLU A 202 -26.22 14.87 19.95
C GLU A 202 -25.39 15.94 20.66
N VAL A 203 -24.22 15.58 21.18
CA VAL A 203 -23.30 16.50 21.86
C VAL A 203 -22.66 17.45 20.84
N HIS A 204 -22.33 16.95 19.66
CA HIS A 204 -21.82 17.78 18.56
C HIS A 204 -22.84 18.83 18.12
N ALA A 205 -24.12 18.46 17.96
CA ALA A 205 -25.18 19.39 17.59
C ALA A 205 -25.34 20.52 18.62
N ARG A 206 -25.38 20.17 19.91
CA ARG A 206 -25.47 21.14 21.01
C ARG A 206 -24.26 22.04 21.11
N LEU A 207 -23.05 21.49 20.92
CA LEU A 207 -21.81 22.27 20.92
C LEU A 207 -21.78 23.28 19.76
N LYS A 208 -22.26 22.88 18.57
CA LYS A 208 -22.34 23.75 17.40
C LYS A 208 -23.28 24.93 17.61
N GLU A 209 -24.46 24.67 18.19
CA GLU A 209 -25.43 25.71 18.52
C GLU A 209 -24.91 26.67 19.60
N ALA A 210 -24.34 26.14 20.67
CA ALA A 210 -23.77 26.94 21.76
C ALA A 210 -22.59 27.80 21.28
N ALA A 211 -21.74 27.28 20.39
CA ALA A 211 -20.63 28.03 19.80
C ALA A 211 -21.14 29.20 18.94
N ALA A 212 -22.18 28.98 18.14
CA ALA A 212 -22.80 30.03 17.33
C ALA A 212 -23.43 31.14 18.19
N ASN A 213 -24.15 30.77 19.25
CA ASN A 213 -24.79 31.73 20.17
C ASN A 213 -23.77 32.59 20.94
N GLN A 214 -22.58 32.05 21.22
CA GLN A 214 -21.51 32.73 21.93
C GLN A 214 -20.50 33.42 21.00
N GLY A 215 -20.66 33.31 19.68
CA GLY A 215 -19.72 33.85 18.71
C GLY A 215 -18.32 33.23 18.78
N LYS A 216 -18.20 32.02 19.33
CA LYS A 216 -16.92 31.30 19.52
C LYS A 216 -16.77 30.18 18.51
N SER A 217 -15.55 29.68 18.32
CA SER A 217 -15.36 28.44 17.58
C SER A 217 -15.73 27.21 18.44
N MET A 218 -16.21 26.13 17.82
CA MET A 218 -16.51 24.88 18.56
C MET A 218 -15.29 24.35 19.34
N THR A 219 -14.09 24.52 18.78
CA THR A 219 -12.83 24.11 19.42
C THR A 219 -12.53 24.92 20.67
N GLU A 220 -12.74 26.23 20.62
CA GLU A 220 -12.52 27.15 21.74
C GLU A 220 -13.50 26.87 22.88
N LEU A 221 -14.79 26.73 22.54
CA LEU A 221 -15.83 26.42 23.52
C LEU A 221 -15.61 25.04 24.16
N ALA A 222 -15.19 24.04 23.38
CA ALA A 222 -14.87 22.72 23.91
C ALA A 222 -13.62 22.74 24.81
N ALA A 223 -12.59 23.51 24.47
CA ALA A 223 -11.38 23.64 25.27
C ALA A 223 -11.69 24.29 26.63
N GLU A 224 -12.44 25.39 26.65
CA GLU A 224 -12.85 26.07 27.89
C GLU A 224 -13.68 25.15 28.80
N ALA A 225 -14.64 24.42 28.23
CA ALA A 225 -15.46 23.48 28.99
C ALA A 225 -14.65 22.32 29.57
N LEU A 226 -13.68 21.79 28.81
CA LEU A 226 -12.79 20.73 29.28
C LEU A 226 -11.82 21.26 30.35
N GLU A 227 -11.27 22.46 30.20
CA GLU A 227 -10.40 23.08 31.21
C GLU A 227 -11.18 23.30 32.52
N ALA A 228 -12.40 23.84 32.45
CA ALA A 228 -13.24 24.07 33.63
C ALA A 228 -13.70 22.76 34.31
N TYR A 229 -13.83 21.67 33.57
CA TYR A 229 -14.20 20.36 34.12
C TYR A 229 -13.00 19.61 34.71
N LEU A 230 -11.80 19.81 34.14
CA LEU A 230 -10.57 19.12 34.54
C LEU A 230 -9.76 19.89 35.60
N SER A 231 -10.09 21.15 35.86
CA SER A 231 -9.56 21.98 36.96
C SER A 231 -10.23 21.66 38.29
#